data_AF-A0A3S0QXA7-F1
#
_entry.id   AF-A0A3S0QXA7-F1
#
_cell.length_a   1.000
_cell.length_b   1.000
_cell.length_c   1.000
_cell.angle_alpha   90.00
_cell.angle_beta   90.00
_cell.angle_gamma   90.00
#
_symmetry.space_group_name_H-M   'P 1'
#
loop_
_entity.id
_entity.type
_entity.pdbx_description
1 polymer ?
#
loop_
_entity_poly.entity_id
_entity_poly.type
_entity_poly.pdbx_seq_one_letter_code
_entity_poly.pdbx_strand_id
1 'polypeptide(L)'
;MTIMKQEKMVVEINRLDEKGSGQAVIWRENELGNPKKLRFTIPQTLPGEKVSILVDVDQKFKRRKKVMAEEILEAHPQRIGPACQHFEKCGGCVWQHLEYEGQLQEKTNHVKQVLEEQGFDTSLVRDTMGMNQPWHYRNKMEFTFSPEGTLGLHEQGNFRKIIPLETCLIAGEVMVDATMEVADWAKSHQLPGYNKDAHEGLLRHLMVRQSFATGEIMLALFATEAPADHLAQAAEDLVSRITNKFPQVKSLLWLENTQWADRTQSEETHVLAGRDFIYDEMDGYRFRVWFDTFFQTNPTQAQKLVDLAVEMGQPKKTEKMIDLFCGVGTFSLPFASRVGELVGIEIVETSIESAKRNAKDNNIDNASFLAKDARKGLDQVLEYFGSPELLLLDPPRSGAGGKVMRRIGRCQPERIVYVSCNPDTFATDIKELEPFGYTLKTVQPVDLFPHTTHVECVALLERL
;
A
#
# COMPACT_ATOMS: atom_id res chain seq x y z
N MET A 1 -38.40 -9.47 21.06
CA MET A 1 -38.13 -8.80 19.78
C MET A 1 -38.63 -7.38 19.89
N THR A 2 -37.76 -6.43 20.22
CA THR A 2 -38.09 -5.01 20.17
C THR A 2 -38.23 -4.64 18.69
N ILE A 3 -39.40 -4.18 18.26
CA ILE A 3 -39.60 -3.68 16.91
C ILE A 3 -38.74 -2.42 16.79
N MET A 4 -37.55 -2.55 16.19
CA MET A 4 -36.70 -1.39 15.90
C MET A 4 -37.45 -0.47 14.95
N LYS A 5 -37.85 0.70 15.44
CA LYS A 5 -38.50 1.71 14.60
C LYS A 5 -37.40 2.32 13.73
N GLN A 6 -37.46 2.11 12.42
CA GLN A 6 -36.52 2.71 11.46
C GLN A 6 -37.17 3.93 10.81
N GLU A 7 -36.37 4.98 10.60
CA GLU A 7 -36.77 6.21 9.93
C GLU A 7 -36.02 6.31 8.58
N LYS A 8 -36.76 6.42 7.47
CA LYS A 8 -36.17 6.70 6.15
C LYS A 8 -35.80 8.17 6.06
N MET A 9 -34.56 8.44 5.64
CA MET A 9 -34.04 9.80 5.46
C MET A 9 -33.38 9.92 4.10
N VAL A 10 -33.50 11.09 3.47
CA VAL A 10 -32.77 11.43 2.24
C VAL A 10 -31.63 12.36 2.61
N VAL A 11 -30.43 12.06 2.11
CA VAL A 11 -29.21 12.82 2.38
C VAL A 11 -28.42 13.04 1.12
N GLU A 12 -27.70 14.16 1.07
CA GLU A 12 -26.72 14.45 0.04
C GLU A 12 -25.32 14.15 0.58
N ILE A 13 -24.50 13.46 -0.22
CA ILE A 13 -23.12 13.17 0.13
C ILE A 13 -22.27 14.41 -0.14
N ASN A 14 -21.61 14.92 0.89
CA ASN A 14 -20.85 16.17 0.79
C ASN A 14 -19.39 15.97 0.38
N ARG A 15 -18.77 14.87 0.82
CA ARG A 15 -17.36 14.54 0.59
C ARG A 15 -17.08 13.08 0.87
N LEU A 16 -15.90 12.59 0.54
CA LEU A 16 -15.38 11.29 0.97
C LEU A 16 -14.57 11.44 2.27
N ASP A 17 -14.48 10.36 3.06
CA ASP A 17 -13.48 10.24 4.13
C ASP A 17 -12.21 9.52 3.64
N GLU A 18 -11.21 9.40 4.52
CA GLU A 18 -9.92 8.74 4.24
C GLU A 18 -10.05 7.27 3.76
N LYS A 19 -11.20 6.64 4.04
CA LYS A 19 -11.52 5.25 3.66
C LYS A 19 -12.37 5.17 2.40
N GLY A 20 -12.63 6.31 1.75
CA GLY A 20 -13.41 6.40 0.52
C GLY A 20 -14.90 6.25 0.73
N SER A 21 -15.39 6.44 1.97
CA SER A 21 -16.82 6.40 2.27
C SER A 21 -17.43 7.80 2.24
N GLY A 22 -18.60 7.92 1.60
CA GLY A 22 -19.35 9.16 1.54
C GLY A 22 -19.71 9.67 2.93
N GLN A 23 -19.59 10.98 3.12
CA GLN A 23 -19.93 11.67 4.35
C GLN A 23 -21.11 12.60 4.08
N ALA A 24 -22.18 12.43 4.86
CA ALA A 24 -23.34 13.33 4.82
C ALA A 24 -23.55 13.99 6.18
N VAL A 25 -23.98 15.25 6.15
CA VAL A 25 -24.30 16.03 7.33
C VAL A 25 -25.74 16.52 7.25
N ILE A 26 -26.50 16.29 8.33
CA ILE A 26 -27.86 16.81 8.46
C ILE A 26 -27.97 17.60 9.76
N TRP A 27 -28.72 18.69 9.72
CA TRP A 27 -29.12 19.45 10.90
C TRP A 27 -30.57 19.12 11.26
N ARG A 28 -30.81 18.79 12.52
CA ARG A 28 -32.17 18.61 13.07
C ARG A 28 -32.34 19.43 14.32
N GLU A 29 -33.49 20.05 14.49
CA GLU A 29 -33.86 20.64 15.77
C GLU A 29 -34.19 19.52 16.78
N ASN A 30 -33.66 19.64 18.00
CA ASN A 30 -34.08 18.78 19.09
C ASN A 30 -35.39 19.29 19.72
N GLU A 31 -35.96 18.54 20.66
CA GLU A 31 -37.21 18.89 21.36
C GLU A 31 -37.14 20.24 22.12
N LEU A 32 -35.93 20.81 22.27
CA LEU A 32 -35.65 22.09 22.91
C LEU A 32 -35.30 23.20 21.90
N GLY A 33 -35.52 22.98 20.59
CA GLY A 33 -35.25 23.96 19.52
C GLY A 33 -33.77 24.17 19.19
N ASN A 34 -32.85 23.37 19.73
CA ASN A 34 -31.43 23.50 19.44
C ASN A 34 -31.02 22.67 18.21
N PRO A 35 -30.27 23.25 17.26
CA PRO A 35 -29.79 22.51 16.09
C PRO A 35 -28.75 21.46 16.48
N LYS A 36 -29.02 20.21 16.14
CA LYS A 36 -28.15 19.07 16.33
C LYS A 36 -27.59 18.61 15.00
N LYS A 37 -26.26 18.62 14.90
CA LYS A 37 -25.50 18.10 13.76
C LYS A 37 -25.41 16.57 13.83
N LEU A 38 -25.94 15.88 12.84
CA LEU A 38 -25.77 14.44 12.64
C LEU A 38 -24.78 14.21 11.50
N ARG A 39 -23.85 13.27 11.70
CA ARG A 39 -22.86 12.87 10.69
C ARG A 39 -23.06 11.41 10.33
N PHE A 40 -23.16 11.14 9.03
CA PHE A 40 -23.32 9.80 8.48
C PHE A 40 -22.09 9.46 7.64
N THR A 41 -21.57 8.26 7.86
CA THR A 41 -20.61 7.59 6.99
C THR A 41 -21.37 6.55 6.20
N ILE A 42 -21.41 6.73 4.88
CA ILE A 42 -22.22 5.95 3.96
C ILE A 42 -21.24 5.32 2.95
N PRO A 43 -20.78 4.08 3.17
CA PRO A 43 -19.90 3.40 2.24
C PRO A 43 -20.54 3.26 0.86
N GLN A 44 -19.72 3.17 -0.19
CA GLN A 44 -20.16 2.92 -1.57
C GLN A 44 -21.04 4.02 -2.17
N THR A 45 -20.89 5.26 -1.67
CA THR A 45 -21.52 6.46 -2.20
C THR A 45 -20.49 7.55 -2.48
N LEU A 46 -20.79 8.41 -3.45
CA LEU A 46 -19.89 9.43 -4.00
C LEU A 46 -20.39 10.85 -3.67
N PRO A 47 -19.50 11.87 -3.61
CA PRO A 47 -19.92 13.26 -3.42
C PRO A 47 -20.93 13.70 -4.48
N GLY A 48 -21.90 14.54 -4.08
CA GLY A 48 -22.98 15.01 -4.95
C GLY A 48 -24.15 14.03 -5.13
N GLU A 49 -24.03 12.78 -4.66
CA GLU A 49 -25.15 11.84 -4.70
C GLU A 49 -26.23 12.18 -3.68
N LYS A 50 -27.49 12.00 -4.07
CA LYS A 50 -28.62 11.94 -3.12
C LYS A 50 -29.00 10.50 -2.89
N VAL A 51 -28.97 10.06 -1.62
CA VAL A 51 -29.23 8.67 -1.25
C VAL A 51 -30.30 8.59 -0.17
N SER A 52 -31.04 7.49 -0.15
CA SER A 52 -31.94 7.15 0.94
C SER A 52 -31.27 6.19 1.91
N ILE A 53 -31.40 6.46 3.21
CA ILE A 53 -30.83 5.66 4.30
C ILE A 53 -31.91 5.31 5.31
N LEU A 54 -31.77 4.15 5.97
CA LEU A 54 -32.57 3.77 7.13
C LEU A 54 -31.78 4.01 8.41
N VAL A 55 -32.38 4.75 9.33
CA VAL A 55 -31.77 5.10 10.60
C VAL A 55 -32.62 4.59 11.75
N ASP A 56 -32.01 3.80 12.63
CA ASP A 56 -32.64 3.36 13.87
C ASP A 56 -32.97 4.57 14.76
N VAL A 57 -34.26 4.68 15.12
CA VAL A 57 -34.84 5.75 15.93
C VAL A 57 -34.32 5.69 17.37
N ASP A 58 -33.99 4.52 17.90
CA ASP A 58 -33.46 4.38 19.27
C ASP A 58 -31.98 4.81 19.36
N GLN A 59 -31.27 4.80 18.22
CA GLN A 59 -29.92 5.34 18.11
C GLN A 59 -29.89 6.78 17.60
N LYS A 60 -31.04 7.46 17.44
CA LYS A 60 -31.20 8.81 16.85
C LYS A 60 -30.29 9.88 17.47
N PHE A 61 -29.83 9.67 18.71
CA PHE A 61 -28.99 10.63 19.41
C PHE A 61 -27.47 10.46 19.25
N LYS A 62 -26.98 9.37 18.63
CA LYS A 62 -25.55 9.21 18.33
C LYS A 62 -25.10 10.20 17.24
N ARG A 63 -24.03 10.94 17.51
CA ARG A 63 -23.52 12.01 16.62
C ARG A 63 -22.90 11.50 15.32
N ARG A 64 -22.41 10.25 15.31
CA ARG A 64 -21.79 9.59 14.14
C ARG A 64 -22.45 8.23 13.93
N LYS A 65 -22.80 7.91 12.69
CA LYS A 65 -23.39 6.62 12.32
C LYS A 65 -22.79 6.12 11.01
N LYS A 66 -22.44 4.84 10.96
CA LYS A 66 -22.15 4.14 9.70
C LYS A 66 -23.44 3.44 9.27
N VAL A 67 -23.92 3.73 8.07
CA VAL A 67 -25.15 3.14 7.49
C VAL A 67 -24.91 2.86 6.01
N MET A 68 -25.55 1.85 5.46
CA MET A 68 -25.54 1.63 4.01
C MET A 68 -26.64 2.47 3.36
N ALA A 69 -26.41 2.87 2.10
CA ALA A 69 -27.48 3.41 1.28
C ALA A 69 -28.45 2.27 0.94
N GLU A 70 -29.75 2.53 1.11
CA GLU A 70 -30.80 1.63 0.59
C GLU A 70 -30.98 1.82 -0.91
N GLU A 71 -30.88 3.07 -1.35
CA GLU A 71 -31.14 3.47 -2.73
C GLU A 71 -30.40 4.76 -3.05
N ILE A 72 -29.85 4.83 -4.27
CA ILE A 72 -29.26 6.04 -4.84
C ILE A 72 -30.34 6.72 -5.68
N LEU A 73 -30.83 7.87 -5.19
CA LEU A 73 -31.93 8.62 -5.80
C LEU A 73 -31.44 9.52 -6.93
N GLU A 74 -30.27 10.13 -6.73
CA GLU A 74 -29.55 10.90 -7.76
C GLU A 74 -28.09 10.42 -7.74
N ALA A 75 -27.67 9.76 -8.82
CA ALA A 75 -26.33 9.19 -8.96
C ALA A 75 -25.32 10.25 -9.42
N HIS A 76 -24.06 10.05 -9.04
CA HIS A 76 -22.96 10.86 -9.55
C HIS A 76 -22.85 10.66 -11.09
N PRO A 77 -22.55 11.69 -11.89
CA PRO A 77 -22.48 11.56 -13.35
C PRO A 77 -21.49 10.50 -13.84
N GLN A 78 -20.44 10.25 -13.06
CA GLN A 78 -19.41 9.25 -13.34
C GLN A 78 -19.58 7.95 -12.51
N ARG A 79 -20.77 7.69 -11.96
CA ARG A 79 -21.03 6.40 -11.29
C ARG A 79 -21.13 5.29 -12.33
N ILE A 80 -20.44 4.19 -12.07
CA ILE A 80 -20.53 2.95 -12.83
C ILE A 80 -20.84 1.77 -11.92
N GLY A 81 -21.24 0.64 -12.51
CA GLY A 81 -21.30 -0.63 -11.79
C GLY A 81 -19.89 -1.14 -11.50
N PRO A 82 -19.60 -1.61 -10.27
CA PRO A 82 -18.29 -2.19 -9.96
C PRO A 82 -18.10 -3.50 -10.76
N ALA A 83 -16.92 -3.66 -11.37
CA ALA A 83 -16.63 -4.84 -12.19
C ALA A 83 -16.41 -6.11 -11.35
N CYS A 84 -15.88 -5.98 -10.12
CA CYS A 84 -15.62 -7.12 -9.25
C CYS A 84 -16.88 -7.57 -8.51
N GLN A 85 -17.24 -8.84 -8.67
CA GLN A 85 -18.38 -9.45 -7.96
C GLN A 85 -18.26 -9.40 -6.42
N HIS A 86 -17.04 -9.24 -5.89
CA HIS A 86 -16.79 -9.17 -4.46
C HIS A 86 -16.82 -7.74 -3.90
N PHE A 87 -17.00 -6.71 -4.75
CA PHE A 87 -16.83 -5.30 -4.38
C PHE A 87 -17.66 -4.88 -3.16
N GLU A 88 -18.91 -5.33 -3.07
CA GLU A 88 -19.81 -4.92 -1.99
C GLU A 88 -19.34 -5.36 -0.59
N LYS A 89 -18.53 -6.43 -0.51
CA LYS A 89 -18.12 -7.06 0.75
C LYS A 89 -16.62 -6.96 0.99
N CYS A 90 -15.81 -6.99 -0.05
CA CYS A 90 -14.35 -7.03 0.03
C CYS A 90 -13.78 -5.72 0.59
N GLY A 91 -12.86 -5.81 1.55
CA GLY A 91 -12.18 -4.64 2.09
C GLY A 91 -11.08 -4.04 1.19
N GLY A 92 -10.80 -4.64 0.02
CA GLY A 92 -9.64 -4.29 -0.81
C GLY A 92 -9.83 -3.09 -1.74
N CYS A 93 -11.00 -2.95 -2.37
CA CYS A 93 -11.29 -1.86 -3.30
C CYS A 93 -12.51 -1.09 -2.81
N VAL A 94 -12.47 0.25 -2.91
CA VAL A 94 -13.55 1.11 -2.40
C VAL A 94 -14.15 2.03 -3.45
N TRP A 95 -13.52 2.18 -4.62
CA TRP A 95 -13.95 3.12 -5.67
C TRP A 95 -14.25 2.49 -7.04
N GLN A 96 -14.47 1.17 -7.13
CA GLN A 96 -14.82 0.55 -8.43
C GLN A 96 -16.16 1.04 -9.01
N HIS A 97 -16.99 1.72 -8.21
CA HIS A 97 -18.24 2.32 -8.62
C HIS A 97 -18.10 3.77 -9.14
N LEU A 98 -16.87 4.26 -9.27
CA LEU A 98 -16.52 5.56 -9.86
C LEU A 98 -15.66 5.30 -11.11
N GLU A 99 -15.97 5.97 -12.23
CA GLU A 99 -15.12 5.92 -13.43
C GLU A 99 -13.68 6.27 -13.08
N TYR A 100 -12.73 5.68 -13.82
CA TYR A 100 -11.33 5.81 -13.48
C TYR A 100 -10.83 7.26 -13.49
N GLU A 101 -11.25 8.06 -14.47
CA GLU A 101 -10.98 9.51 -14.52
C GLU A 101 -11.48 10.25 -13.26
N GLY A 102 -12.67 9.90 -12.77
CA GLY A 102 -13.19 10.44 -11.51
C GLY A 102 -12.32 10.07 -10.31
N GLN A 103 -11.76 8.85 -10.28
CA GLN A 103 -10.81 8.45 -9.22
C GLN A 103 -9.53 9.30 -9.26
N LEU A 104 -8.98 9.57 -10.44
CA LEU A 104 -7.79 10.41 -10.61
C LEU A 104 -8.06 11.86 -10.19
N GLN A 105 -9.26 12.38 -10.49
CA GLN A 105 -9.67 13.72 -10.05
C GLN A 105 -9.76 13.80 -8.53
N GLU A 106 -10.38 12.81 -7.87
CA GLU A 106 -10.47 12.78 -6.40
C GLU A 106 -9.10 12.71 -5.73
N LYS A 107 -8.17 11.91 -6.28
CA LYS A 107 -6.77 11.84 -5.80
C LYS A 107 -6.04 13.17 -5.97
N THR A 108 -6.25 13.85 -7.10
CA THR A 108 -5.67 15.17 -7.36
C THR A 108 -6.21 16.22 -6.38
N ASN A 109 -7.53 16.20 -6.15
CA ASN A 109 -8.22 17.10 -5.22
C ASN A 109 -7.73 16.89 -3.79
N HIS A 110 -7.52 15.64 -3.35
CA HIS A 110 -6.98 15.34 -2.03
C HIS A 110 -5.59 15.97 -1.83
N VAL A 111 -4.67 15.79 -2.77
CA VAL A 111 -3.32 16.39 -2.69
C VAL A 111 -3.38 17.92 -2.68
N LYS A 112 -4.23 18.53 -3.52
CA LYS A 112 -4.45 20.00 -3.51
C LYS A 112 -4.97 20.49 -2.17
N GLN A 113 -5.96 19.81 -1.60
CA GLN A 113 -6.57 20.20 -0.33
C GLN A 113 -5.56 20.18 0.83
N VAL A 114 -4.78 19.10 0.98
CA VAL A 114 -3.81 19.01 2.09
C VAL A 114 -2.69 20.03 1.98
N LEU A 115 -2.30 20.41 0.75
CA LEU A 115 -1.31 21.45 0.52
C LEU A 115 -1.87 22.86 0.80
N GLU A 116 -3.11 23.12 0.37
CA GLU A 116 -3.81 24.38 0.68
C GLU A 116 -3.96 24.58 2.19
N GLU A 117 -4.29 23.53 2.93
CA GLU A 117 -4.40 23.56 4.40
C GLU A 117 -3.08 23.93 5.10
N GLN A 118 -1.92 23.67 4.45
CA GLN A 118 -0.59 24.08 4.92
C GLN A 118 -0.11 25.42 4.31
N GLY A 119 -0.94 26.06 3.49
CA GLY A 119 -0.67 27.34 2.85
C GLY A 119 0.24 27.27 1.62
N PHE A 120 0.36 26.11 0.97
CA PHE A 120 1.07 25.96 -0.29
C PHE A 120 0.19 26.30 -1.50
N ASP A 121 0.82 26.71 -2.60
CA ASP A 121 0.13 26.96 -3.86
C ASP A 121 -0.32 25.66 -4.53
N THR A 122 -1.63 25.51 -4.72
CA THR A 122 -2.24 24.32 -5.33
C THR A 122 -2.00 24.22 -6.83
N SER A 123 -1.57 25.31 -7.49
CA SER A 123 -1.19 25.30 -8.92
C SER A 123 0.06 24.45 -9.19
N LEU A 124 0.86 24.17 -8.15
CA LEU A 124 2.05 23.32 -8.23
C LEU A 124 1.71 21.82 -8.34
N VAL A 125 0.45 21.45 -8.07
CA VAL A 125 -0.04 20.07 -8.12
C VAL A 125 -0.54 19.76 -9.53
N ARG A 126 0.16 18.83 -10.20
CA ARG A 126 -0.25 18.29 -11.50
C ARG A 126 -1.40 17.29 -11.34
N ASP A 127 -2.09 17.00 -12.44
CA ASP A 127 -3.13 15.97 -12.44
C ASP A 127 -2.53 14.60 -12.14
N THR A 128 -3.27 13.76 -11.41
CA THR A 128 -2.80 12.43 -10.99
C THR A 128 -2.48 11.57 -12.21
N MET A 129 -1.26 11.05 -12.27
CA MET A 129 -0.86 10.12 -13.31
C MET A 129 -1.54 8.76 -13.10
N GLY A 130 -2.50 8.44 -13.97
CA GLY A 130 -3.22 7.17 -13.97
C GLY A 130 -2.51 6.03 -14.69
N MET A 131 -3.18 4.88 -14.72
CA MET A 131 -2.79 3.65 -15.40
C MET A 131 -3.68 3.41 -16.62
N ASN A 132 -3.10 3.01 -17.75
CA ASN A 132 -3.87 2.73 -18.97
C ASN A 132 -4.86 1.57 -18.78
N GLN A 133 -4.45 0.55 -18.01
CA GLN A 133 -5.28 -0.58 -17.63
C GLN A 133 -5.25 -0.68 -16.10
N PRO A 134 -6.23 -0.11 -15.37
CA PRO A 134 -6.22 -0.05 -13.91
C PRO A 134 -6.53 -1.40 -13.21
N TRP A 135 -6.27 -2.52 -13.88
CA TRP A 135 -6.58 -3.88 -13.44
C TRP A 135 -5.32 -4.75 -13.48
N HIS A 136 -5.34 -5.86 -12.75
CA HIS A 136 -4.25 -6.85 -12.71
C HIS A 136 -2.87 -6.26 -12.46
N TYR A 137 -2.80 -5.15 -11.72
CA TYR A 137 -1.56 -4.42 -11.48
C TYR A 137 -0.79 -4.91 -10.26
N ARG A 138 -1.49 -5.60 -9.35
CA ARG A 138 -0.96 -5.93 -8.02
C ARG A 138 -0.14 -7.20 -8.10
N ASN A 139 1.14 -7.05 -7.79
CA ASN A 139 2.15 -8.09 -7.87
C ASN A 139 2.36 -8.85 -6.56
N LYS A 140 1.71 -8.43 -5.47
CA LYS A 140 1.75 -9.07 -4.15
C LYS A 140 0.37 -9.03 -3.50
N MET A 141 -0.11 -10.20 -3.12
CA MET A 141 -1.36 -10.40 -2.39
C MET A 141 -1.12 -11.24 -1.15
N GLU A 142 -1.86 -10.95 -0.08
CA GLU A 142 -1.88 -11.75 1.14
C GLU A 142 -3.32 -12.19 1.39
N PHE A 143 -3.56 -13.49 1.25
CA PHE A 143 -4.85 -14.12 1.49
C PHE A 143 -4.85 -14.78 2.87
N THR A 144 -6.02 -14.88 3.49
CA THR A 144 -6.18 -15.45 4.84
C THR A 144 -7.11 -16.65 4.78
N PHE A 145 -6.73 -17.73 5.46
CA PHE A 145 -7.61 -18.89 5.65
C PHE A 145 -8.59 -18.61 6.78
N SER A 146 -9.88 -18.87 6.55
CA SER A 146 -10.89 -18.91 7.61
C SER A 146 -10.67 -20.13 8.50
N PRO A 147 -11.22 -20.19 9.73
CA PRO A 147 -11.13 -21.38 10.58
C PRO A 147 -11.56 -22.68 9.88
N GLU A 148 -12.52 -22.59 8.96
CA GLU A 148 -13.03 -23.69 8.13
C GLU A 148 -12.09 -24.08 6.96
N GLY A 149 -10.91 -23.46 6.85
CA GLY A 149 -9.93 -23.71 5.79
C GLY A 149 -10.24 -23.00 4.46
N THR A 150 -11.20 -22.07 4.43
CA THR A 150 -11.55 -21.35 3.19
C THR A 150 -10.63 -20.15 2.99
N LEU A 151 -9.97 -20.06 1.84
CA LEU A 151 -9.04 -18.98 1.52
C LEU A 151 -9.79 -17.74 0.98
N GLY A 152 -9.42 -16.55 1.45
CA GLY A 152 -10.08 -15.33 1.04
C GLY A 152 -9.45 -14.04 1.57
N LEU A 153 -10.24 -12.96 1.57
CA LEU A 153 -9.86 -11.66 2.13
C LEU A 153 -10.81 -11.23 3.25
N HIS A 154 -10.38 -10.26 4.05
CA HIS A 154 -11.22 -9.69 5.10
C HIS A 154 -12.40 -8.89 4.52
N GLU A 155 -13.56 -9.05 5.15
CA GLU A 155 -14.75 -8.23 4.89
C GLU A 155 -14.47 -6.76 5.25
N GLN A 156 -15.02 -5.83 4.48
CA GLN A 156 -14.81 -4.40 4.66
C GLN A 156 -15.24 -3.92 6.05
N GLY A 157 -14.26 -3.54 6.87
CA GLY A 157 -14.49 -3.08 8.23
C GLY A 157 -14.71 -4.20 9.25
N ASN A 158 -14.53 -5.47 8.87
CA ASN A 158 -14.64 -6.62 9.74
C ASN A 158 -13.48 -7.60 9.53
N PHE A 159 -12.39 -7.41 10.28
CA PHE A 159 -11.18 -8.23 10.22
C PHE A 159 -11.37 -9.66 10.75
N ARG A 160 -12.51 -9.99 11.35
CA ARG A 160 -12.79 -11.36 11.82
C ARG A 160 -13.45 -12.24 10.78
N LYS A 161 -14.12 -11.63 9.79
CA LYS A 161 -14.86 -12.36 8.78
C LYS A 161 -14.05 -12.41 7.49
N ILE A 162 -13.79 -13.62 7.03
CA ILE A 162 -13.18 -13.89 5.75
C ILE A 162 -14.29 -14.08 4.71
N ILE A 163 -14.18 -13.39 3.59
CA ILE A 163 -15.01 -13.64 2.43
C ILE A 163 -14.27 -14.59 1.50
N PRO A 164 -14.89 -15.71 1.06
CA PRO A 164 -14.31 -16.52 0.01
C PRO A 164 -14.15 -15.67 -1.24
N LEU A 165 -13.03 -15.84 -1.93
CA LEU A 165 -12.80 -15.21 -3.21
C LEU A 165 -12.70 -16.28 -4.29
N GLU A 166 -13.34 -16.00 -5.42
CA GLU A 166 -13.18 -16.78 -6.64
C GLU A 166 -12.23 -16.10 -7.63
N THR A 167 -12.04 -14.79 -7.47
CA THR A 167 -11.18 -13.97 -8.32
C THR A 167 -10.79 -12.66 -7.62
N CYS A 168 -9.75 -12.00 -8.11
CA CYS A 168 -9.34 -10.66 -7.69
C CYS A 168 -8.87 -9.85 -8.91
N LEU A 169 -9.71 -8.93 -9.40
CA LEU A 169 -9.42 -8.16 -10.63
C LEU A 169 -8.23 -7.19 -10.53
N ILE A 170 -7.74 -6.91 -9.33
CA ILE A 170 -6.53 -6.09 -9.15
C ILE A 170 -5.26 -6.91 -9.05
N ALA A 171 -5.35 -8.22 -8.78
CA ALA A 171 -4.21 -9.11 -8.72
C ALA A 171 -3.90 -9.69 -10.11
N GLY A 172 -2.63 -10.05 -10.34
CA GLY A 172 -2.23 -10.76 -11.57
C GLY A 172 -3.03 -12.06 -11.73
N GLU A 173 -3.52 -12.33 -12.94
CA GLU A 173 -4.40 -13.49 -13.21
C GLU A 173 -3.76 -14.81 -12.78
N VAL A 174 -2.48 -15.00 -13.13
CA VAL A 174 -1.73 -16.20 -12.78
C VAL A 174 -1.55 -16.34 -11.26
N MET A 175 -1.47 -15.24 -10.51
CA MET A 175 -1.44 -15.29 -9.04
C MET A 175 -2.76 -15.79 -8.49
N VAL A 176 -3.89 -15.35 -9.06
CA VAL A 176 -5.22 -15.80 -8.66
C VAL A 176 -5.36 -17.29 -8.94
N ASP A 177 -4.97 -17.76 -10.12
CA ASP A 177 -5.04 -19.19 -10.47
C ASP A 177 -4.21 -20.06 -9.53
N ALA A 178 -2.98 -19.64 -9.21
CA ALA A 178 -2.13 -20.34 -8.24
C ALA A 178 -2.73 -20.32 -6.83
N THR A 179 -3.34 -19.21 -6.42
CA THR A 179 -4.05 -19.08 -5.14
C THR A 179 -5.21 -20.07 -5.05
N MET A 180 -6.00 -20.20 -6.11
CA MET A 180 -7.14 -21.11 -6.15
C MET A 180 -6.70 -22.58 -6.12
N GLU A 181 -5.57 -22.93 -6.74
CA GLU A 181 -5.01 -24.28 -6.61
C GLU A 181 -4.60 -24.60 -5.17
N VAL A 182 -4.00 -23.64 -4.44
CA VAL A 182 -3.68 -23.81 -3.02
C VAL A 182 -4.96 -23.95 -2.18
N ALA A 183 -6.00 -23.17 -2.49
CA ALA A 183 -7.30 -23.28 -1.81
C ALA A 183 -7.94 -24.67 -2.02
N ASP A 184 -7.92 -25.19 -3.25
CA ASP A 184 -8.42 -26.52 -3.58
C ASP A 184 -7.58 -27.63 -2.94
N TRP A 185 -6.26 -27.47 -2.90
CA TRP A 185 -5.36 -28.37 -2.17
C TRP A 185 -5.72 -28.43 -0.68
N ALA A 186 -5.81 -27.27 -0.01
CA ALA A 186 -6.12 -27.19 1.42
C ALA A 186 -7.47 -27.86 1.74
N LYS A 187 -8.48 -27.62 0.89
CA LYS A 187 -9.79 -28.27 0.99
C LYS A 187 -9.72 -29.78 0.79
N SER A 188 -8.93 -30.27 -0.18
CA SER A 188 -8.81 -31.71 -0.47
C SER A 188 -8.16 -32.50 0.67
N HIS A 189 -7.22 -31.86 1.40
CA HIS A 189 -6.59 -32.42 2.60
C HIS A 189 -7.33 -32.09 3.90
N GLN A 190 -8.46 -31.36 3.82
CA GLN A 190 -9.25 -30.94 4.99
C GLN A 190 -8.42 -30.19 6.04
N LEU A 191 -7.47 -29.35 5.59
CA LEU A 191 -6.59 -28.62 6.48
C LEU A 191 -7.34 -27.45 7.12
N PRO A 192 -7.37 -27.35 8.46
CA PRO A 192 -8.06 -26.27 9.15
C PRO A 192 -7.28 -24.96 9.00
N GLY A 193 -8.00 -23.85 8.86
CA GLY A 193 -7.37 -22.56 9.00
C GLY A 193 -7.22 -22.17 10.47
N TYR A 194 -6.34 -21.22 10.72
CA TYR A 194 -6.01 -20.75 12.06
C TYR A 194 -7.10 -19.84 12.62
N ASN A 195 -7.59 -20.17 13.80
CA ASN A 195 -8.52 -19.36 14.58
C ASN A 195 -7.75 -18.49 15.57
N LYS A 196 -7.75 -17.17 15.34
CA LYS A 196 -7.04 -16.20 16.17
C LYS A 196 -7.57 -16.07 17.60
N ASP A 197 -8.87 -16.33 17.82
CA ASP A 197 -9.48 -16.21 19.14
C ASP A 197 -9.24 -17.47 19.99
N ALA A 198 -9.24 -18.65 19.35
CA ALA A 198 -8.98 -19.93 20.03
C ALA A 198 -7.48 -20.29 20.08
N HIS A 199 -6.65 -19.68 19.24
CA HIS A 199 -5.24 -20.04 19.03
C HIS A 199 -5.04 -21.50 18.59
N GLU A 200 -5.92 -21.98 17.71
CA GLU A 200 -5.96 -23.35 17.20
C GLU A 200 -6.04 -23.36 15.67
N GLY A 201 -5.67 -24.49 15.05
CA GLY A 201 -5.68 -24.67 13.60
C GLY A 201 -4.29 -24.54 12.97
N LEU A 202 -4.23 -24.70 11.64
CA LEU A 202 -2.98 -24.87 10.91
C LEU A 202 -2.66 -23.68 10.01
N LEU A 203 -3.44 -23.50 8.94
CA LEU A 203 -3.13 -22.57 7.87
C LEU A 203 -3.51 -21.14 8.24
N ARG A 204 -2.58 -20.20 8.17
CA ARG A 204 -2.82 -18.79 8.52
C ARG A 204 -3.06 -17.95 7.28
N HIS A 205 -2.04 -17.85 6.45
CA HIS A 205 -2.00 -16.95 5.31
C HIS A 205 -1.34 -17.62 4.12
N LEU A 206 -1.75 -17.20 2.91
CA LEU A 206 -1.00 -17.43 1.70
C LEU A 206 -0.58 -16.09 1.13
N MET A 207 0.72 -15.81 1.14
CA MET A 207 1.28 -14.68 0.41
C MET A 207 1.67 -15.15 -0.99
N VAL A 208 1.15 -14.46 -1.99
CA VAL A 208 1.50 -14.68 -3.39
C VAL A 208 2.18 -13.44 -3.91
N ARG A 209 3.31 -13.63 -4.58
CA ARG A 209 4.03 -12.57 -5.26
C ARG A 209 4.42 -12.99 -6.67
N GLN A 210 4.35 -12.07 -7.61
CA GLN A 210 4.74 -12.27 -9.01
C GLN A 210 5.68 -11.14 -9.42
N SER A 211 6.75 -11.45 -10.15
CA SER A 211 7.47 -10.45 -10.93
C SER A 211 6.79 -10.29 -12.28
N PHE A 212 6.45 -9.04 -12.65
CA PHE A 212 5.88 -8.75 -13.95
C PHE A 212 6.95 -8.77 -15.06
N ALA A 213 8.19 -8.42 -14.70
CA ALA A 213 9.31 -8.40 -15.62
C ALA A 213 9.80 -9.81 -15.98
N THR A 214 9.96 -10.69 -14.99
CA THR A 214 10.52 -12.04 -15.20
C THR A 214 9.45 -13.13 -15.32
N GLY A 215 8.23 -12.85 -14.86
CA GLY A 215 7.15 -13.83 -14.75
C GLY A 215 7.30 -14.80 -13.58
N GLU A 216 8.36 -14.71 -12.77
CA GLU A 216 8.57 -15.60 -11.63
C GLU A 216 7.50 -15.39 -10.55
N ILE A 217 7.03 -16.49 -9.95
CA ILE A 217 6.03 -16.49 -8.88
C ILE A 217 6.62 -17.08 -7.60
N MET A 218 6.29 -16.44 -6.49
CA MET A 218 6.50 -16.91 -5.13
C MET A 218 5.15 -17.20 -4.46
N LEU A 219 5.05 -18.39 -3.87
CA LEU A 219 3.97 -18.78 -2.97
C LEU A 219 4.59 -19.02 -1.59
N ALA A 220 4.15 -18.27 -0.58
CA ALA A 220 4.58 -18.46 0.80
C ALA A 220 3.37 -18.78 1.67
N LEU A 221 3.27 -20.05 2.08
CA LEU A 221 2.21 -20.57 2.92
C LEU A 221 2.65 -20.47 4.39
N PHE A 222 1.89 -19.73 5.20
CA PHE A 222 2.13 -19.59 6.63
C PHE A 222 1.28 -20.61 7.38
N ALA A 223 1.92 -21.42 8.24
CA ALA A 223 1.27 -22.43 9.04
C ALA A 223 1.82 -22.44 10.48
N THR A 224 1.11 -23.08 11.41
CA THR A 224 1.53 -23.21 12.81
C THR A 224 2.44 -24.41 13.09
N GLU A 225 2.62 -25.30 12.11
CA GLU A 225 3.40 -26.53 12.23
C GLU A 225 4.30 -26.74 11.01
N ALA A 226 5.40 -27.47 11.17
CA ALA A 226 6.32 -27.86 10.12
C ALA A 226 5.65 -28.74 9.04
N PRO A 227 6.11 -28.75 7.78
CA PRO A 227 5.59 -29.60 6.71
C PRO A 227 6.09 -31.06 6.85
N ALA A 228 5.98 -31.63 8.04
CA ALA A 228 6.52 -32.93 8.42
C ALA A 228 5.44 -33.83 9.04
N ASP A 229 5.81 -35.06 9.40
CA ASP A 229 4.95 -36.06 10.04
C ASP A 229 3.61 -36.23 9.30
N HIS A 230 2.49 -35.90 9.96
CA HIS A 230 1.15 -36.03 9.40
C HIS A 230 0.87 -35.07 8.23
N LEU A 231 1.70 -34.03 8.04
CA LEU A 231 1.60 -33.06 6.95
C LEU A 231 2.51 -33.37 5.77
N ALA A 232 3.42 -34.34 5.88
CA ALA A 232 4.40 -34.65 4.83
C ALA A 232 3.72 -34.98 3.49
N GLN A 233 2.67 -35.82 3.51
CA GLN A 233 1.93 -36.18 2.30
C GLN A 233 1.20 -34.97 1.68
N ALA A 234 0.65 -34.08 2.52
CA ALA A 234 -0.02 -32.88 2.03
C ALA A 234 0.99 -31.90 1.39
N ALA A 235 2.17 -31.74 2.00
CA ALA A 235 3.24 -30.92 1.45
C ALA A 235 3.78 -31.47 0.11
N GLU A 236 3.99 -32.79 -0.01
CA GLU A 236 4.40 -33.43 -1.27
C GLU A 236 3.35 -33.26 -2.39
N ASP A 237 2.07 -33.42 -2.07
CA ASP A 237 0.98 -33.18 -3.02
C ASP A 237 0.92 -31.70 -3.46
N LEU A 238 1.12 -30.76 -2.53
CA LEU A 238 1.19 -29.33 -2.86
C LEU A 238 2.32 -29.04 -3.85
N VAL A 239 3.53 -29.56 -3.59
CA VAL A 239 4.68 -29.42 -4.48
C VAL A 239 4.35 -29.97 -5.86
N SER A 240 3.79 -31.17 -5.94
CA SER A 240 3.40 -31.80 -7.21
C SER A 240 2.40 -30.95 -7.99
N ARG A 241 1.28 -30.54 -7.37
CA ARG A 241 0.25 -29.71 -8.02
C ARG A 241 0.81 -28.41 -8.56
N ILE A 242 1.56 -27.68 -7.72
CA ILE A 242 2.07 -26.37 -8.06
C ILE A 242 3.13 -26.44 -9.16
N THR A 243 4.12 -27.32 -9.02
CA THR A 243 5.21 -27.43 -10.02
C THR A 243 4.74 -27.95 -11.37
N ASN A 244 3.70 -28.80 -11.41
CA ASN A 244 3.13 -29.32 -12.66
C ASN A 244 2.25 -28.29 -13.38
N LYS A 245 1.42 -27.54 -12.64
CA LYS A 245 0.45 -26.59 -13.22
C LYS A 245 1.03 -25.20 -13.44
N PHE A 246 1.99 -24.78 -12.60
CA PHE A 246 2.57 -23.44 -12.60
C PHE A 246 4.11 -23.50 -12.62
N PRO A 247 4.73 -23.86 -13.75
CA PRO A 247 6.19 -23.92 -13.88
C PRO A 247 6.91 -22.58 -13.61
N GLN A 248 6.18 -21.47 -13.66
CA GLN A 248 6.63 -20.13 -13.29
C GLN A 248 6.79 -19.93 -11.77
N VAL A 249 6.24 -20.81 -10.93
CA VAL A 249 6.51 -20.79 -9.48
C VAL A 249 7.96 -21.21 -9.26
N LYS A 250 8.81 -20.25 -8.91
CA LYS A 250 10.24 -20.46 -8.65
C LYS A 250 10.57 -20.45 -7.16
N SER A 251 9.59 -20.16 -6.32
CA SER A 251 9.71 -20.14 -4.86
C SER A 251 8.41 -20.63 -4.25
N LEU A 252 8.39 -21.87 -3.74
CA LEU A 252 7.30 -22.39 -2.92
C LEU A 252 7.81 -22.58 -1.50
N LEU A 253 7.31 -21.78 -0.56
CA LEU A 253 7.76 -21.71 0.82
C LEU A 253 6.65 -22.15 1.76
N TRP A 254 7.06 -22.86 2.81
CA TRP A 254 6.26 -23.13 3.99
C TRP A 254 6.93 -22.44 5.18
N LEU A 255 6.20 -21.51 5.80
CA LEU A 255 6.68 -20.63 6.84
C LEU A 255 5.99 -20.97 8.16
N GLU A 256 6.75 -21.43 9.14
CA GLU A 256 6.21 -21.70 10.47
C GLU A 256 6.04 -20.39 11.25
N ASN A 257 4.86 -20.19 11.81
CA ASN A 257 4.51 -19.02 12.61
C ASN A 257 3.53 -19.39 13.73
N THR A 258 4.10 -19.65 14.91
CA THR A 258 3.33 -19.91 16.14
C THR A 258 3.02 -18.64 16.93
N GLN A 259 3.49 -17.47 16.48
CA GLN A 259 3.30 -16.22 17.22
C GLN A 259 1.84 -15.76 17.27
N TRP A 260 1.49 -15.14 18.39
CA TRP A 260 0.16 -14.57 18.61
C TRP A 260 -0.17 -13.43 17.66
N ALA A 261 0.81 -12.59 17.34
CA ALA A 261 0.65 -11.50 16.40
C ALA A 261 0.80 -12.04 14.96
N ASP A 262 0.02 -11.52 14.02
CA ASP A 262 0.19 -11.75 12.58
C ASP A 262 1.42 -11.02 12.03
N ARG A 263 2.55 -11.08 12.74
CA ARG A 263 3.81 -10.55 12.25
C ARG A 263 4.25 -11.44 11.08
N THR A 264 4.63 -10.81 9.99
CA THR A 264 5.22 -11.41 8.78
C THR A 264 6.62 -11.97 9.01
N GLN A 265 7.03 -12.22 10.26
CA GLN A 265 8.29 -12.88 10.57
C GLN A 265 7.99 -14.36 10.84
N SER A 266 8.58 -15.24 10.01
CA SER A 266 8.54 -16.68 10.24
C SER A 266 9.56 -17.06 11.30
N GLU A 267 9.22 -18.03 12.13
CA GLU A 267 10.15 -18.66 13.07
C GLU A 267 11.11 -19.59 12.30
N GLU A 268 10.57 -20.31 11.32
CA GLU A 268 11.33 -21.20 10.45
C GLU A 268 10.83 -21.11 9.00
N THR A 269 11.74 -21.21 8.04
CA THR A 269 11.45 -21.16 6.60
C THR A 269 11.85 -22.48 5.94
N HIS A 270 10.87 -23.18 5.38
CA HIS A 270 11.07 -24.40 4.60
C HIS A 270 10.88 -24.10 3.12
N VAL A 271 11.92 -24.32 2.32
CA VAL A 271 11.82 -24.25 0.86
C VAL A 271 11.29 -25.58 0.35
N LEU A 272 10.00 -25.65 0.00
CA LEU A 272 9.39 -26.87 -0.54
C LEU A 272 9.80 -27.11 -1.99
N ALA A 273 9.93 -26.05 -2.79
CA ALA A 273 10.42 -26.13 -4.16
C ALA A 273 11.06 -24.81 -4.64
N GLY A 274 12.13 -24.94 -5.45
CA GLY A 274 12.81 -23.80 -6.05
C GLY A 274 13.78 -23.10 -5.10
N ARG A 275 13.59 -21.80 -4.89
CA ARG A 275 14.44 -20.92 -4.07
C ARG A 275 13.62 -20.24 -2.98
N ASP A 276 14.30 -19.57 -2.05
CA ASP A 276 13.74 -18.69 -1.01
C ASP A 276 13.45 -17.25 -1.49
N PHE A 277 13.79 -16.94 -2.73
CA PHE A 277 13.54 -15.64 -3.37
C PHE A 277 13.11 -15.80 -4.84
N ILE A 278 12.52 -14.73 -5.38
CA ILE A 278 12.34 -14.55 -6.83
C ILE A 278 13.17 -13.37 -7.34
N TYR A 279 13.40 -13.34 -8.64
CA TYR A 279 13.95 -12.18 -9.33
C TYR A 279 12.85 -11.26 -9.82
N ASP A 280 13.02 -9.96 -9.57
CA ASP A 280 12.23 -8.90 -10.19
C ASP A 280 13.16 -7.90 -10.89
N GLU A 281 12.60 -7.06 -11.76
CA GLU A 281 13.35 -6.03 -12.45
C GLU A 281 12.59 -4.70 -12.47
N MET A 282 13.32 -3.60 -12.28
CA MET A 282 12.79 -2.24 -12.30
C MET A 282 13.88 -1.25 -12.70
N ASP A 283 13.58 -0.30 -13.60
CA ASP A 283 14.52 0.63 -14.25
C ASP A 283 15.78 -0.06 -14.85
N GLY A 284 15.63 -1.30 -15.31
CA GLY A 284 16.75 -2.11 -15.83
C GLY A 284 17.67 -2.70 -14.76
N TYR A 285 17.35 -2.54 -13.47
CA TYR A 285 18.06 -3.17 -12.36
C TYR A 285 17.35 -4.44 -11.92
N ARG A 286 18.14 -5.46 -11.63
CA ARG A 286 17.65 -6.75 -11.15
C ARG A 286 17.67 -6.79 -9.62
N PHE A 287 16.57 -7.24 -9.03
CA PHE A 287 16.40 -7.35 -7.59
C PHE A 287 16.16 -8.79 -7.20
N ARG A 288 16.73 -9.23 -6.08
CA ARG A 288 16.28 -10.44 -5.38
C ARG A 288 15.25 -10.05 -4.34
N VAL A 289 14.12 -10.73 -4.36
CA VAL A 289 12.96 -10.38 -3.54
C VAL A 289 12.55 -11.60 -2.72
N TRP A 290 12.71 -11.52 -1.40
CA TRP A 290 12.25 -12.51 -0.42
C TRP A 290 10.80 -12.24 -0.01
N PHE A 291 10.16 -13.17 0.69
CA PHE A 291 8.75 -13.05 1.06
C PHE A 291 8.44 -11.81 1.93
N ASP A 292 9.39 -11.42 2.79
CA ASP A 292 9.31 -10.29 3.72
C ASP A 292 9.88 -8.99 3.15
N THR A 293 10.56 -9.05 2.00
CA THR A 293 11.11 -7.87 1.33
C THR A 293 9.98 -6.93 0.93
N PHE A 294 10.03 -5.67 1.38
CA PHE A 294 9.16 -4.63 0.87
C PHE A 294 9.57 -4.28 -0.56
N PHE A 295 8.60 -4.32 -1.47
CA PHE A 295 8.76 -3.94 -2.86
C PHE A 295 7.42 -3.39 -3.35
N GLN A 296 7.46 -2.41 -4.26
CA GLN A 296 6.25 -1.71 -4.69
C GLN A 296 5.26 -2.68 -5.34
N THR A 297 4.00 -2.61 -4.91
CA THR A 297 3.03 -3.64 -5.30
C THR A 297 2.44 -3.46 -6.68
N ASN A 298 2.68 -2.30 -7.32
CA ASN A 298 2.27 -2.01 -8.69
C ASN A 298 3.53 -1.64 -9.51
N PRO A 299 4.21 -2.61 -10.14
CA PRO A 299 5.46 -2.36 -10.87
C PRO A 299 5.35 -1.28 -11.95
N THR A 300 4.22 -1.26 -12.68
CA THR A 300 3.98 -0.31 -13.76
C THR A 300 3.97 1.14 -13.28
N GLN A 301 3.36 1.39 -12.13
CA GLN A 301 3.30 2.72 -11.53
C GLN A 301 4.52 3.02 -10.67
N ALA A 302 5.15 2.01 -10.07
CA ALA A 302 6.42 2.14 -9.37
C ALA A 302 7.54 2.64 -10.29
N GLN A 303 7.61 2.12 -11.53
CA GLN A 303 8.54 2.62 -12.54
C GLN A 303 8.34 4.12 -12.79
N LYS A 304 7.09 4.58 -12.92
CA LYS A 304 6.79 6.00 -13.10
C LYS A 304 7.24 6.86 -11.92
N LEU A 305 7.14 6.36 -10.68
CA LEU A 305 7.67 7.06 -9.51
C LEU A 305 9.19 7.21 -9.56
N VAL A 306 9.90 6.15 -9.94
CA VAL A 306 11.37 6.18 -10.13
C VAL A 306 11.73 7.18 -11.22
N ASP A 307 11.07 7.12 -12.38
CA ASP A 307 11.31 8.02 -13.50
C ASP A 307 11.11 9.48 -13.10
N LEU A 308 9.99 9.78 -12.42
CA LEU A 308 9.69 11.12 -11.91
C LEU A 308 10.71 11.59 -10.87
N ALA A 309 11.11 10.71 -9.95
CA ALA A 309 12.11 11.05 -8.94
C ALA A 309 13.44 11.44 -9.60
N VAL A 310 13.89 10.64 -10.58
CA VAL A 310 15.11 10.92 -11.35
C VAL A 310 14.96 12.19 -12.19
N GLU A 311 13.83 12.39 -12.87
CA GLU A 311 13.54 13.60 -13.65
C GLU A 311 13.58 14.86 -12.78
N MET A 312 12.93 14.84 -11.62
CA MET A 312 12.88 15.96 -10.69
C MET A 312 14.22 16.19 -9.98
N GLY A 313 14.94 15.12 -9.64
CA GLY A 313 16.23 15.21 -8.95
C GLY A 313 17.35 15.75 -9.82
N GLN A 314 17.23 15.58 -11.15
CA GLN A 314 18.23 15.98 -12.15
C GLN A 314 19.68 15.62 -11.74
N PRO A 315 19.93 14.35 -11.38
CA PRO A 315 21.20 13.94 -10.81
C PRO A 315 22.37 14.17 -11.76
N LYS A 316 23.48 14.67 -11.23
CA LYS A 316 24.72 14.86 -12.00
C LYS A 316 25.84 13.95 -11.49
N LYS A 317 26.71 13.51 -12.41
CA LYS A 317 27.85 12.61 -12.13
C LYS A 317 28.88 13.13 -11.11
N THR A 318 28.84 14.41 -10.78
CA THR A 318 29.74 15.04 -9.80
C THR A 318 29.10 15.17 -8.41
N GLU A 319 27.81 14.87 -8.29
CA GLU A 319 27.03 15.13 -7.09
C GLU A 319 27.14 13.98 -6.09
N LYS A 320 27.05 14.35 -4.82
CA LYS A 320 26.87 13.52 -3.66
C LYS A 320 25.39 13.46 -3.33
N MET A 321 24.88 12.26 -3.20
CA MET A 321 23.47 12.01 -2.90
C MET A 321 23.28 11.23 -1.62
N ILE A 322 22.25 11.61 -0.85
CA ILE A 322 21.75 10.80 0.26
C ILE A 322 20.34 10.32 -0.07
N ASP A 323 20.08 9.03 0.15
CA ASP A 323 18.76 8.41 0.04
C ASP A 323 18.31 7.95 1.43
N LEU A 324 17.31 8.61 2.00
CA LEU A 324 16.73 8.27 3.30
C LEU A 324 15.54 7.34 3.13
N PHE A 325 15.46 6.34 4.02
CA PHE A 325 14.45 5.26 3.95
C PHE A 325 14.62 4.41 2.68
N CYS A 326 15.87 4.18 2.29
CA CYS A 326 16.23 3.60 0.99
C CYS A 326 15.75 2.15 0.76
N GLY A 327 15.25 1.47 1.81
CA GLY A 327 14.78 0.10 1.72
C GLY A 327 15.82 -0.84 1.11
N VAL A 328 15.44 -1.51 0.02
CA VAL A 328 16.31 -2.45 -0.72
C VAL A 328 17.06 -1.80 -1.90
N GLY A 329 17.08 -0.48 -1.98
CA GLY A 329 17.75 0.29 -3.02
C GLY A 329 16.90 0.59 -4.27
N THR A 330 15.57 0.51 -4.15
CA THR A 330 14.60 0.74 -5.24
C THR A 330 14.85 2.06 -5.98
N PHE A 331 15.03 3.16 -5.25
CA PHE A 331 15.43 4.45 -5.82
C PHE A 331 16.96 4.59 -5.88
N SER A 332 17.68 4.07 -4.88
CA SER A 332 19.13 4.23 -4.79
C SER A 332 19.88 3.74 -6.03
N LEU A 333 19.54 2.58 -6.59
CA LEU A 333 20.28 2.01 -7.74
C LEU A 333 20.12 2.84 -9.02
N PRO A 334 18.88 3.23 -9.42
CA PRO A 334 18.69 4.23 -10.48
C PRO A 334 19.50 5.50 -10.28
N PHE A 335 19.56 6.06 -9.07
CA PHE A 335 20.32 7.27 -8.83
C PHE A 335 21.83 7.07 -8.81
N ALA A 336 22.31 5.97 -8.22
CA ALA A 336 23.73 5.67 -8.09
C ALA A 336 24.45 5.64 -9.46
N SER A 337 23.79 5.10 -10.48
CA SER A 337 24.33 5.12 -11.84
C SER A 337 24.40 6.52 -12.48
N ARG A 338 23.85 7.57 -11.85
CA ARG A 338 23.74 8.94 -12.38
C ARG A 338 24.44 9.99 -11.51
N VAL A 339 24.81 9.66 -10.28
CA VAL A 339 25.55 10.54 -9.35
C VAL A 339 27.03 10.12 -9.20
N GLY A 340 27.83 10.94 -8.53
CA GLY A 340 29.22 10.61 -8.21
C GLY A 340 29.32 9.59 -7.09
N GLU A 341 28.63 9.85 -5.98
CA GLU A 341 28.63 8.99 -4.79
C GLU A 341 27.24 9.02 -4.13
N LEU A 342 26.77 7.87 -3.64
CA LEU A 342 25.48 7.74 -2.97
C LEU A 342 25.61 7.05 -1.61
N VAL A 343 24.87 7.57 -0.61
CA VAL A 343 24.67 6.87 0.67
C VAL A 343 23.18 6.64 0.93
N GLY A 344 22.78 5.38 1.00
CA GLY A 344 21.44 4.96 1.42
C GLY A 344 21.38 4.72 2.94
N ILE A 345 20.30 5.16 3.59
CA ILE A 345 20.07 4.97 5.02
C ILE A 345 18.70 4.32 5.22
N GLU A 346 18.66 3.21 5.96
CA GLU A 346 17.43 2.47 6.28
C GLU A 346 17.56 1.89 7.68
N ILE A 347 16.47 1.82 8.46
CA ILE A 347 16.52 1.31 9.84
C ILE A 347 16.52 -0.23 9.89
N VAL A 348 15.98 -0.88 8.86
CA VAL A 348 15.88 -2.34 8.77
C VAL A 348 17.15 -2.94 8.18
N GLU A 349 17.91 -3.68 9.00
CA GLU A 349 19.17 -4.32 8.63
C GLU A 349 19.02 -5.27 7.42
N THR A 350 17.97 -6.09 7.38
CA THR A 350 17.75 -7.04 6.27
C THR A 350 17.50 -6.34 4.94
N SER A 351 16.89 -5.15 4.95
CA SER A 351 16.73 -4.30 3.77
C SER A 351 18.08 -3.78 3.28
N ILE A 352 18.96 -3.34 4.19
CA ILE A 352 20.31 -2.87 3.88
C ILE A 352 21.19 -4.00 3.31
N GLU A 353 21.12 -5.20 3.88
CA GLU A 353 21.83 -6.36 3.33
C GLU A 353 21.33 -6.72 1.93
N SER A 354 20.03 -6.55 1.68
CA SER A 354 19.44 -6.67 0.34
C SER A 354 19.92 -5.56 -0.59
N ALA A 355 19.99 -4.31 -0.14
CA ALA A 355 20.46 -3.17 -0.93
C ALA A 355 21.93 -3.32 -1.36
N LYS A 356 22.83 -3.70 -0.44
CA LYS A 356 24.25 -4.00 -0.74
C LYS A 356 24.37 -5.09 -1.80
N ARG A 357 23.56 -6.12 -1.67
CA ARG A 357 23.52 -7.27 -2.58
C ARG A 357 22.99 -6.88 -3.95
N ASN A 358 21.90 -6.12 -4.02
CA ASN A 358 21.34 -5.64 -5.27
C ASN A 358 22.32 -4.68 -5.96
N ALA A 359 23.02 -3.79 -5.23
CA ALA A 359 24.05 -2.95 -5.79
C ALA A 359 25.18 -3.78 -6.43
N LYS A 360 25.67 -4.80 -5.71
CA LYS A 360 26.68 -5.72 -6.23
C LYS A 360 26.19 -6.48 -7.48
N ASP A 361 24.98 -7.03 -7.44
CA ASP A 361 24.39 -7.78 -8.56
C ASP A 361 24.20 -6.91 -9.82
N ASN A 362 24.10 -5.59 -9.65
CA ASN A 362 23.96 -4.61 -10.73
C ASN A 362 25.25 -3.83 -11.04
N ASN A 363 26.41 -4.23 -10.49
CA ASN A 363 27.70 -3.57 -10.70
C ASN A 363 27.72 -2.08 -10.31
N ILE A 364 27.05 -1.74 -9.21
CA ILE A 364 27.04 -0.39 -8.63
C ILE A 364 28.06 -0.36 -7.48
N ASP A 365 29.20 0.28 -7.75
CA ASP A 365 30.34 0.36 -6.81
C ASP A 365 30.40 1.71 -6.05
N ASN A 366 29.62 2.70 -6.47
CA ASN A 366 29.62 4.05 -5.90
C ASN A 366 28.47 4.32 -4.91
N ALA A 367 27.78 3.27 -4.46
CA ALA A 367 26.72 3.35 -3.46
C ALA A 367 27.12 2.61 -2.19
N SER A 368 26.93 3.25 -1.03
CA SER A 368 27.08 2.63 0.29
C SER A 368 25.77 2.67 1.06
N PHE A 369 25.55 1.72 1.96
CA PHE A 369 24.27 1.54 2.65
C PHE A 369 24.49 1.38 4.15
N LEU A 370 23.75 2.16 4.95
CA LEU A 370 23.87 2.25 6.40
C LEU A 370 22.56 1.86 7.10
N ALA A 371 22.63 0.81 7.92
CA ALA A 371 21.53 0.40 8.79
C ALA A 371 21.43 1.29 10.03
N LYS A 372 20.57 2.31 9.99
CA LYS A 372 20.42 3.29 11.08
C LYS A 372 19.12 4.08 11.00
N ASP A 373 18.70 4.59 12.16
CA ASP A 373 17.68 5.66 12.23
C ASP A 373 18.06 6.82 11.31
N ALA A 374 17.14 7.30 10.47
CA ALA A 374 17.41 8.28 9.43
C ALA A 374 18.15 9.53 9.93
N ARG A 375 17.77 10.06 11.10
CA ARG A 375 18.43 11.25 11.67
C ARG A 375 19.85 10.94 12.14
N LYS A 376 20.03 9.86 12.91
CA LYS A 376 21.37 9.47 13.40
C LYS A 376 22.29 9.01 12.27
N GLY A 377 21.73 8.37 11.25
CA GLY A 377 22.44 8.01 10.04
C GLY A 377 22.90 9.27 9.31
N LEU A 378 22.00 10.23 9.09
CA LEU A 378 22.35 11.50 8.45
C LEU A 378 23.45 12.25 9.19
N ASP A 379 23.43 12.28 10.53
CA ASP A 379 24.54 12.84 11.33
C ASP A 379 25.88 12.18 11.02
N GLN A 380 25.93 10.85 11.04
CA GLN A 380 27.14 10.07 10.76
C GLN A 380 27.62 10.27 9.32
N VAL A 381 26.70 10.26 8.34
CA VAL A 381 27.06 10.41 6.93
C VAL A 381 27.70 11.77 6.70
N LEU A 382 27.16 12.84 7.28
CA LEU A 382 27.68 14.19 7.09
C LEU A 382 29.10 14.40 7.61
N GLU A 383 29.57 13.60 8.57
CA GLU A 383 30.94 13.70 9.12
C GLU A 383 32.02 13.35 8.08
N TYR A 384 31.75 12.40 7.18
CA TYR A 384 32.71 11.97 6.15
C TYR A 384 32.29 12.35 4.73
N PHE A 385 30.99 12.44 4.48
CA PHE A 385 30.42 12.71 3.16
C PHE A 385 30.31 14.22 2.89
N GLY A 386 30.19 15.04 3.95
CA GLY A 386 29.85 16.46 3.83
C GLY A 386 28.41 16.66 3.35
N SER A 387 28.01 17.91 3.12
CA SER A 387 26.67 18.23 2.61
C SER A 387 26.46 17.64 1.21
N PRO A 388 25.36 16.90 0.97
CA PRO A 388 24.99 16.40 -0.35
C PRO A 388 24.38 17.53 -1.20
N GLU A 389 24.49 17.46 -2.53
CA GLU A 389 23.76 18.33 -3.43
C GLU A 389 22.31 17.87 -3.61
N LEU A 390 22.07 16.56 -3.55
CA LEU A 390 20.76 15.94 -3.74
C LEU A 390 20.39 15.05 -2.54
N LEU A 391 19.16 15.19 -2.05
CA LEU A 391 18.60 14.29 -1.04
C LEU A 391 17.26 13.73 -1.50
N LEU A 392 17.12 12.41 -1.48
CA LEU A 392 15.84 11.72 -1.67
C LEU A 392 15.34 11.16 -0.35
N LEU A 393 14.03 11.16 -0.17
CA LEU A 393 13.38 10.45 0.94
C LEU A 393 12.06 9.82 0.49
N ASP A 394 11.86 8.56 0.90
CA ASP A 394 10.61 7.80 0.76
C ASP A 394 10.16 7.23 2.12
N PRO A 395 9.69 8.08 3.04
CA PRO A 395 9.37 7.66 4.40
C PRO A 395 8.12 6.76 4.48
N PRO A 396 7.93 6.05 5.61
CA PRO A 396 6.71 5.29 5.85
C PRO A 396 5.46 6.20 5.88
N ARG A 397 4.27 5.58 5.90
CA ARG A 397 2.96 6.30 5.93
C ARG A 397 2.81 7.35 7.04
N SER A 398 3.61 7.28 8.10
CA SER A 398 3.63 8.29 9.18
C SER A 398 4.38 9.57 8.82
N GLY A 399 5.02 9.64 7.65
CA GLY A 399 5.96 10.69 7.27
C GLY A 399 7.35 10.47 7.87
N ALA A 400 8.29 11.32 7.48
CA ALA A 400 9.64 11.39 8.03
C ALA A 400 9.66 12.05 9.42
N GLY A 401 8.70 12.96 9.66
CA GLY A 401 8.51 13.66 10.91
C GLY A 401 9.45 14.85 11.10
N GLY A 402 8.95 15.90 11.77
CA GLY A 402 9.64 17.20 11.85
C GLY A 402 11.07 17.17 12.42
N LYS A 403 11.44 16.20 13.25
CA LYS A 403 12.85 16.06 13.72
C LYS A 403 13.80 15.70 12.58
N VAL A 404 13.39 14.81 11.68
CA VAL A 404 14.16 14.42 10.49
C VAL A 404 14.14 15.57 9.49
N MET A 405 12.98 16.17 9.22
CA MET A 405 12.85 17.29 8.28
C MET A 405 13.70 18.49 8.66
N ARG A 406 13.68 18.92 9.93
CA ARG A 406 14.59 19.98 10.41
C ARG A 406 16.06 19.59 10.34
N ARG A 407 16.40 18.29 10.36
CA ARG A 407 17.78 17.85 10.19
C ARG A 407 18.21 17.91 8.73
N ILE A 408 17.33 17.54 7.80
CA ILE A 408 17.49 17.73 6.36
C ILE A 408 17.68 19.23 6.06
N GLY A 409 16.84 20.11 6.62
CA GLY A 409 17.00 21.55 6.45
C GLY A 409 18.37 22.10 6.89
N ARG A 410 18.96 21.56 7.97
CA ARG A 410 20.33 21.90 8.42
C ARG A 410 21.44 21.29 7.58
N CYS A 411 21.15 20.19 6.89
CA CYS A 411 22.06 19.53 5.95
C CYS A 411 22.26 20.39 4.68
N GLN A 412 21.26 21.21 4.36
CA GLN A 412 21.27 22.16 3.25
C GLN A 412 21.53 21.55 1.85
N PRO A 413 20.90 20.40 1.46
CA PRO A 413 20.94 19.96 0.07
C PRO A 413 20.40 21.03 -0.89
N GLU A 414 20.92 21.08 -2.11
CA GLU A 414 20.40 22.02 -3.11
C GLU A 414 18.97 21.64 -3.52
N ARG A 415 18.74 20.33 -3.70
CA ARG A 415 17.48 19.74 -4.15
C ARG A 415 17.05 18.62 -3.22
N ILE A 416 15.75 18.57 -2.93
CA ILE A 416 15.11 17.50 -2.18
C ILE A 416 14.02 16.90 -3.04
N VAL A 417 14.11 15.59 -3.30
CA VAL A 417 13.03 14.80 -3.92
C VAL A 417 12.32 14.01 -2.83
N TYR A 418 11.06 14.37 -2.57
CA TYR A 418 10.23 13.68 -1.58
C TYR A 418 9.25 12.76 -2.31
N VAL A 419 9.34 11.45 -2.06
CA VAL A 419 8.33 10.46 -2.47
C VAL A 419 7.45 10.15 -1.25
N SER A 420 6.13 10.17 -1.40
CA SER A 420 5.21 9.92 -0.29
C SER A 420 4.04 9.05 -0.71
N CYS A 421 3.69 8.07 0.12
CA CYS A 421 2.43 7.32 0.03
C CYS A 421 1.29 7.93 0.87
N ASN A 422 1.51 9.08 1.51
CA ASN A 422 0.53 9.77 2.34
C ASN A 422 0.63 11.31 2.18
N PRO A 423 -0.30 11.93 1.41
CA PRO A 423 -0.31 13.37 1.20
C PRO A 423 -0.42 14.20 2.48
N ASP A 424 -1.20 13.75 3.47
CA ASP A 424 -1.46 14.50 4.70
C ASP A 424 -0.18 14.70 5.53
N THR A 425 0.61 13.64 5.70
CA THR A 425 1.90 13.72 6.42
C THR A 425 2.96 14.42 5.58
N PHE A 426 2.95 14.20 4.26
CA PHE A 426 3.85 14.89 3.32
C PHE A 426 3.72 16.42 3.44
N ALA A 427 2.49 16.96 3.37
CA ALA A 427 2.24 18.39 3.43
C ALA A 427 2.75 19.00 4.75
N THR A 428 2.59 18.27 5.86
CA THR A 428 3.10 18.68 7.18
C THR A 428 4.64 18.64 7.22
N ASP A 429 5.25 17.60 6.66
CA ASP A 429 6.70 17.41 6.68
C ASP A 429 7.43 18.46 5.84
N ILE A 430 6.95 18.79 4.63
CA ILE A 430 7.60 19.79 3.79
C ILE A 430 7.50 21.20 4.37
N LYS A 431 6.48 21.49 5.19
CA LYS A 431 6.33 22.77 5.88
C LYS A 431 7.51 23.07 6.82
N GLU A 432 8.08 22.03 7.41
CA GLU A 432 9.23 22.14 8.31
C GLU A 432 10.53 22.60 7.60
N LEU A 433 10.55 22.60 6.27
CA LEU A 433 11.71 23.02 5.47
C LEU A 433 11.69 24.52 5.10
N GLU A 434 10.55 25.21 5.17
CA GLU A 434 10.45 26.64 4.86
C GLU A 434 11.42 27.51 5.69
N PRO A 435 11.60 27.31 7.01
CA PRO A 435 12.55 28.09 7.80
C PRO A 435 14.02 27.92 7.39
N PHE A 436 14.31 26.90 6.56
CA PHE A 436 15.65 26.63 6.03
C PHE A 436 15.82 27.12 4.59
N GLY A 437 14.84 27.84 4.04
CA GLY A 437 14.90 28.48 2.72
C GLY A 437 14.46 27.59 1.56
N TYR A 438 13.81 26.46 1.83
CA TYR A 438 13.26 25.61 0.77
C TYR A 438 11.91 26.11 0.27
N THR A 439 11.71 25.96 -1.03
CA THR A 439 10.44 26.23 -1.70
C THR A 439 9.99 24.98 -2.44
N LEU A 440 8.70 24.65 -2.32
CA LEU A 440 8.07 23.62 -3.12
C LEU A 440 8.00 24.09 -4.58
N LYS A 441 8.48 23.27 -5.52
CA LYS A 441 8.51 23.60 -6.96
C LYS A 441 7.45 22.90 -7.77
N THR A 442 7.16 21.64 -7.46
CA THR A 442 6.11 20.86 -8.14
C THR A 442 5.76 19.64 -7.33
N VAL A 443 4.53 19.15 -7.51
CA VAL A 443 4.04 17.88 -6.97
C VAL A 443 3.34 17.13 -8.08
N GLN A 444 3.75 15.88 -8.32
CA GLN A 444 3.12 14.95 -9.24
C GLN A 444 2.48 13.81 -8.45
N PRO A 445 1.15 13.80 -8.28
CA PRO A 445 0.45 12.64 -7.77
C PRO A 445 0.49 11.48 -8.77
N VAL A 446 0.57 10.26 -8.27
CA VAL A 446 0.62 9.03 -9.06
C VAL A 446 -0.35 8.02 -8.45
N ASP A 447 -1.17 7.42 -9.30
CA ASP A 447 -2.10 6.38 -8.88
C ASP A 447 -1.39 5.01 -8.82
N LEU A 448 -0.66 4.76 -7.73
CA LEU A 448 -0.06 3.44 -7.48
C LEU A 448 -1.11 2.36 -7.17
N PHE A 449 -2.28 2.75 -6.67
CA PHE A 449 -3.34 1.83 -6.21
C PHE A 449 -4.72 2.19 -6.79
N PRO A 450 -4.95 1.89 -8.09
CA PRO A 450 -6.27 2.05 -8.69
C PRO A 450 -7.39 1.37 -7.90
N HIS A 451 -8.59 1.97 -7.92
CA HIS A 451 -9.78 1.53 -7.18
C HIS A 451 -9.72 1.67 -5.66
N THR A 452 -8.69 2.31 -5.13
CA THR A 452 -8.51 2.64 -3.72
C THR A 452 -8.37 4.15 -3.50
N THR A 453 -8.44 4.59 -2.26
CA THR A 453 -8.21 6.00 -1.89
C THR A 453 -6.74 6.40 -1.88
N HIS A 454 -5.82 5.46 -1.95
CA HIS A 454 -4.39 5.74 -1.81
C HIS A 454 -3.86 6.43 -3.06
N VAL A 455 -3.06 7.47 -2.84
CA VAL A 455 -2.34 8.23 -3.87
C VAL A 455 -0.92 8.40 -3.38
N GLU A 456 0.04 8.19 -4.28
CA GLU A 456 1.43 8.54 -4.02
C GLU A 456 1.74 9.88 -4.65
N CYS A 457 2.76 10.58 -4.17
CA CYS A 457 3.23 11.79 -4.81
C CYS A 457 4.76 11.86 -4.82
N VAL A 458 5.30 12.45 -5.89
CA VAL A 458 6.70 12.87 -5.98
C VAL A 458 6.73 14.38 -6.00
N ALA A 459 7.54 14.98 -5.15
CA ALA A 459 7.67 16.42 -5.03
C ALA A 459 9.12 16.87 -5.08
N LEU A 460 9.35 18.01 -5.72
CA LEU A 460 10.65 18.68 -5.75
C LEU A 460 10.61 19.91 -4.85
N LEU A 461 11.58 19.99 -3.93
CA LEU A 461 11.88 21.21 -3.19
C LEU A 461 13.30 21.67 -3.50
N GLU A 462 13.46 22.97 -3.65
CA GLU A 462 14.77 23.58 -3.88
C GLU A 462 15.00 24.71 -2.89
N ARG A 463 16.26 24.85 -2.48
CA ARG A 463 16.69 25.97 -1.67
C ARG A 463 16.88 27.20 -2.56
N LEU A 464 16.34 28.34 -2.13
CA LEU A 464 16.53 29.63 -2.81
C LEU A 464 17.97 30.14 -2.74
#